data_AF-A0A955LKF1-F1
#
_entry.id   AF-A0A955LKF1-F1
#
_cell.length_a   1.000
_cell.length_b   1.000
_cell.length_c   1.000
_cell.angle_alpha   90.00
_cell.angle_beta   90.00
_cell.angle_gamma   90.00
#
_symmetry.space_group_name_H-M   'P 1'
#
loop_
_entity.id
_entity.type
_entity.pdbx_description
1 polymer ?
#
loop_
_entity_poly.entity_id
_entity_poly.type
_entity_poly.pdbx_seq_one_letter_code
_entity_poly.pdbx_strand_id
1 'polypeptide(L)'
;YVARDVPFIKASPLYRLVDFQATITTRLIAWDIAWKGFKERPLTGWGFDNFHIIFNQHYNPQSLRFGQYETWFDRAHNTVLDVMSMTGLFGLIGFIAIYITIFYSSWRAYKKGWIDLPIAAMLFSLPIAYFVQNLFVFDHPAGFTMSYLLFALVVGATQKDFVGEKSKEEVKEEAEGRHEAPWIAYGAISLAALFIVWAYSITPFNISRIALRSNGLISSNPQMGIDLAKQARDYGWTPYVDEQSFLLSRNLISIAGAQPSAVQSPIWKDGYQLAKELSLEEISRHPKNTHPRFILARLAQEAFVGDAPEGQVSLDQYKEAIKLSPQRQQLHFSLARLYLMAGRVDDALAILKDVTTFDPDAGEPFWNYGLSLLFDKKDVDGGVAAIMQSQTAAYPYRFTNARELTVLTDALIVSNDQAVFDRFIRELANTDYFPRLTATEYGQIAVRLHQANKIEWRDAFLQAASEIDQNTMAEYTTILTTPAATTTTEAAATPANTSVTSTSQVATGTYKGPRN
;
A
#
# COMPACT_ATOMS: atom_id res chain seq x y z
N TYR A 1 19.06 -14.79 -13.57
CA TYR A 1 19.72 -13.48 -13.67
C TYR A 1 20.31 -13.21 -15.06
N VAL A 2 21.18 -14.08 -15.61
CA VAL A 2 21.80 -13.88 -16.94
C VAL A 2 20.76 -13.75 -18.08
N ALA A 3 19.63 -14.45 -17.97
CA ALA A 3 18.54 -14.39 -18.94
C ALA A 3 17.48 -13.30 -18.67
N ARG A 4 17.72 -12.37 -17.73
CA ARG A 4 16.72 -11.36 -17.33
C ARG A 4 16.27 -10.45 -18.47
N ASP A 5 17.11 -10.29 -19.49
CA ASP A 5 16.87 -9.42 -20.63
C ASP A 5 16.22 -10.14 -21.82
N VAL A 6 15.98 -11.46 -21.72
CA VAL A 6 15.31 -12.24 -22.75
C VAL A 6 13.82 -11.86 -22.82
N PRO A 7 13.28 -11.49 -23.99
CA PRO A 7 11.89 -11.04 -24.14
C PRO A 7 10.85 -12.03 -23.61
N PHE A 8 11.06 -13.33 -23.81
CA PHE A 8 10.21 -14.38 -23.25
C PHE A 8 10.20 -14.37 -21.71
N ILE A 9 11.37 -14.23 -21.09
CA ILE A 9 11.47 -14.16 -19.63
C ILE A 9 10.76 -12.90 -19.13
N LYS A 10 10.98 -11.73 -19.75
CA LYS A 10 10.31 -10.45 -19.45
C LYS A 10 8.79 -10.51 -19.57
N ALA A 11 8.27 -11.25 -20.55
CA ALA A 11 6.83 -11.42 -20.77
C ALA A 11 6.20 -12.52 -19.90
N SER A 12 6.99 -13.29 -19.17
CA SER A 12 6.53 -14.41 -18.36
C SER A 12 6.44 -14.07 -16.86
N PRO A 13 5.65 -14.83 -16.07
CA PRO A 13 5.67 -14.74 -14.60
C PRO A 13 7.06 -14.98 -13.99
N LEU A 14 7.97 -15.65 -14.71
CA LEU A 14 9.34 -15.91 -14.28
C LEU A 14 10.20 -14.65 -14.24
N TYR A 15 9.78 -13.55 -14.88
CA TYR A 15 10.48 -12.26 -14.77
C TYR A 15 10.65 -11.81 -13.32
N ARG A 16 9.64 -12.08 -12.48
CA ARG A 16 9.66 -11.77 -11.04
C ARG A 16 10.77 -12.49 -10.26
N LEU A 17 11.30 -13.60 -10.80
CA LEU A 17 12.41 -14.34 -10.22
C LEU A 17 13.78 -13.82 -10.67
N VAL A 18 13.82 -12.85 -11.58
CA VAL A 18 15.06 -12.29 -12.15
C VAL A 18 15.14 -10.76 -12.10
N ASP A 19 14.02 -10.08 -11.84
CA ASP A 19 13.96 -8.65 -11.55
C ASP A 19 14.09 -8.38 -10.04
N PHE A 20 15.30 -8.02 -9.63
CA PHE A 20 15.63 -7.73 -8.24
C PHE A 20 15.83 -6.23 -7.96
N GLN A 21 15.78 -5.36 -8.99
CA GLN A 21 16.22 -3.97 -8.85
C GLN A 21 15.28 -3.12 -8.00
N ALA A 22 13.96 -3.27 -8.19
CA ALA A 22 12.96 -2.57 -7.39
C ALA A 22 13.04 -3.00 -5.91
N THR A 23 13.11 -4.32 -5.67
CA THR A 23 13.12 -4.89 -4.32
C THR A 23 14.39 -4.57 -3.53
N ILE A 24 15.55 -4.42 -4.18
CA ILE A 24 16.79 -4.09 -3.47
C ILE A 24 16.78 -2.64 -3.01
N THR A 25 16.34 -1.70 -3.85
CA THR A 25 16.40 -0.27 -3.52
C THR A 25 15.46 0.09 -2.39
N THR A 26 14.23 -0.44 -2.39
CA THR A 26 13.26 -0.20 -1.30
C THR A 26 13.72 -0.80 0.03
N ARG A 27 14.41 -1.94 -0.01
CA ARG A 27 15.08 -2.52 1.17
C ARG A 27 16.23 -1.66 1.68
N LEU A 28 17.07 -1.10 0.81
CA LEU A 28 18.17 -0.21 1.23
C LEU A 28 17.63 1.04 1.94
N ILE A 29 16.52 1.60 1.47
CA ILE A 29 15.82 2.68 2.16
C ILE A 29 15.39 2.23 3.56
N ALA A 30 14.72 1.07 3.66
CA ALA A 30 14.28 0.53 4.94
C ALA A 30 15.46 0.25 5.90
N TRP A 31 16.60 -0.21 5.40
CA TRP A 31 17.81 -0.49 6.18
C TRP A 31 18.47 0.79 6.70
N ASP A 32 18.56 1.84 5.87
CA ASP A 32 19.03 3.15 6.31
C ASP A 32 18.13 3.73 7.40
N ILE A 33 16.81 3.58 7.25
CA ILE A 33 15.85 4.01 8.28
C ILE A 33 15.98 3.18 9.56
N ALA A 34 16.15 1.85 9.47
CA ALA A 34 16.40 1.00 10.63
C ALA A 34 17.65 1.44 11.39
N TRP A 35 18.72 1.76 10.66
CA TRP A 35 19.96 2.26 11.23
C TRP A 35 19.81 3.62 11.90
N LYS A 36 19.06 4.55 11.29
CA LYS A 36 18.69 5.83 11.92
C LYS A 36 17.92 5.60 13.23
N GLY A 37 16.90 4.74 13.19
CA GLY A 37 16.11 4.38 14.38
C GLY A 37 16.94 3.80 15.52
N PHE A 38 17.90 2.92 15.21
CA PHE A 38 18.85 2.38 16.19
C PHE A 38 19.71 3.48 16.82
N LYS A 39 20.26 4.40 16.01
CA LYS A 39 21.10 5.52 16.53
C LYS A 39 20.33 6.44 17.47
N GLU A 40 19.02 6.61 17.29
CA GLU A 40 18.19 7.42 18.18
C GLU A 40 17.92 6.75 19.53
N ARG A 41 17.85 5.40 19.56
CA ARG A 41 17.54 4.63 20.77
C ARG A 41 18.42 3.37 20.88
N PRO A 42 19.74 3.51 21.04
CA PRO A 42 20.67 2.39 20.87
C PRO A 42 20.57 1.32 21.95
N LEU A 43 20.10 1.65 23.16
CA LEU A 43 20.02 0.69 24.26
C LEU A 43 18.78 -0.20 24.17
N THR A 44 17.61 0.41 24.07
CA THR A 44 16.30 -0.28 24.19
C THR A 44 15.50 -0.35 22.90
N GLY A 45 15.91 0.37 21.85
CA GLY A 45 15.17 0.48 20.61
C GLY A 45 13.80 1.17 20.76
N TRP A 46 12.93 0.93 19.78
CA TRP A 46 11.59 1.51 19.66
C TRP A 46 10.45 0.65 20.21
N GLY A 47 10.78 -0.52 20.76
CA GLY A 47 9.82 -1.55 21.16
C GLY A 47 9.48 -2.49 20.00
N PHE A 48 9.06 -3.71 20.35
CA PHE A 48 8.62 -4.70 19.38
C PHE A 48 7.47 -4.16 18.53
N ASP A 49 7.50 -4.52 17.24
CA ASP A 49 6.47 -4.21 16.26
C ASP A 49 6.27 -2.72 15.90
N ASN A 50 7.19 -1.86 16.35
CA ASN A 50 7.11 -0.40 16.13
C ASN A 50 7.97 0.12 14.98
N PHE A 51 8.49 -0.74 14.10
CA PHE A 51 9.31 -0.29 12.96
C PHE A 51 8.56 0.67 12.04
N HIS A 52 7.25 0.47 11.85
CA HIS A 52 6.40 1.40 11.09
C HIS A 52 6.44 2.85 11.62
N ILE A 53 6.66 3.06 12.92
CA ILE A 53 6.80 4.40 13.51
C ILE A 53 8.10 5.05 13.01
N ILE A 54 9.21 4.30 13.07
CA ILE A 54 10.53 4.74 12.61
C ILE A 54 10.48 5.04 11.10
N PHE A 55 9.85 4.14 10.34
CA PHE A 55 9.67 4.28 8.90
C PHE A 55 8.92 5.56 8.54
N ASN A 56 7.83 5.86 9.25
CA ASN A 56 7.06 7.08 9.01
C ASN A 56 7.83 8.35 9.39
N GLN A 57 8.50 8.35 10.55
CA GLN A 57 9.27 9.50 11.03
C GLN A 57 10.45 9.85 10.12
N HIS A 58 11.10 8.84 9.54
CA HIS A 58 12.22 8.99 8.61
C HIS A 58 11.86 8.63 7.17
N TYR A 59 10.60 8.79 6.80
CA TYR A 59 10.11 8.44 5.47
C TYR A 59 10.97 9.11 4.39
N ASN A 60 11.43 8.31 3.43
CA ASN A 60 12.21 8.78 2.29
C ASN A 60 11.28 9.01 1.08
N PRO A 61 11.18 10.25 0.56
CA PRO A 61 10.40 10.59 -0.64
C PRO A 61 10.64 9.69 -1.85
N GLN A 62 11.84 9.13 -1.99
CA GLN A 62 12.21 8.22 -3.08
C GLN A 62 11.40 6.92 -3.08
N SER A 63 10.79 6.54 -1.95
CA SER A 63 9.89 5.38 -1.90
C SER A 63 8.75 5.48 -2.91
N LEU A 64 8.26 6.71 -3.21
CA LEU A 64 7.19 6.92 -4.18
C LEU A 64 7.57 6.51 -5.61
N ARG A 65 8.86 6.55 -5.96
CA ARG A 65 9.38 6.12 -7.28
C ARG A 65 9.05 4.66 -7.60
N PHE A 66 8.84 3.84 -6.56
CA PHE A 66 8.56 2.40 -6.68
C PHE A 66 7.07 2.07 -6.51
N GLY A 67 6.21 3.09 -6.45
CA GLY A 67 4.76 2.95 -6.35
C GLY A 67 4.23 3.11 -4.93
N GLN A 68 2.91 3.28 -4.83
CA GLN A 68 2.22 3.59 -3.57
C GLN A 68 2.40 2.49 -2.50
N TYR A 69 2.47 1.22 -2.91
CA TYR A 69 2.68 0.10 -1.99
C TYR A 69 4.03 0.17 -1.27
N GLU A 70 5.07 0.64 -1.96
CA GLU A 70 6.44 0.71 -1.42
C GLU A 70 6.65 1.90 -0.46
N THR A 71 5.57 2.60 -0.12
CA THR A 71 5.60 3.75 0.78
C THR A 71 5.12 3.43 2.19
N TRP A 72 4.64 2.22 2.49
CA TRP A 72 4.20 1.84 3.83
C TRP A 72 4.89 0.54 4.24
N PHE A 73 5.86 0.64 5.15
CA PHE A 73 6.64 -0.51 5.64
C PHE A 73 6.43 -0.70 7.14
N ASP A 74 6.31 -1.96 7.53
CA ASP A 74 6.21 -2.43 8.91
C ASP A 74 7.47 -3.21 9.37
N ARG A 75 8.38 -3.51 8.44
CA ARG A 75 9.64 -4.24 8.69
C ARG A 75 10.80 -3.72 7.83
N ALA A 76 12.02 -3.84 8.36
CA ALA A 76 13.26 -3.57 7.62
C ALA A 76 13.58 -4.63 6.55
N HIS A 77 12.88 -5.78 6.57
CA HIS A 77 13.19 -6.94 5.71
C HIS A 77 14.63 -7.45 5.92
N ASN A 78 15.11 -7.32 7.15
CA ASN A 78 16.38 -7.85 7.64
C ASN A 78 16.23 -7.99 9.15
N THR A 79 16.16 -9.24 9.64
CA THR A 79 15.88 -9.53 11.06
C THR A 79 16.91 -8.90 11.99
N VAL A 80 18.18 -8.79 11.59
CA VAL A 80 19.22 -8.17 12.43
C VAL A 80 18.93 -6.68 12.61
N LEU A 81 18.65 -5.96 11.52
CA LEU A 81 18.30 -4.54 11.58
C LEU A 81 16.95 -4.29 12.28
N ASP A 82 16.00 -5.20 12.12
CA ASP A 82 14.72 -5.20 12.84
C ASP A 82 14.97 -5.33 14.35
N VAL A 83 15.70 -6.35 14.79
CA VAL A 83 16.07 -6.55 16.21
C VAL A 83 16.81 -5.32 16.73
N MET A 84 17.81 -4.80 16.00
CA MET A 84 18.56 -3.62 16.40
C MET A 84 17.68 -2.38 16.58
N SER A 85 16.86 -2.06 15.60
CA SER A 85 16.02 -0.86 15.63
C SER A 85 14.90 -0.95 16.67
N MET A 86 14.29 -2.14 16.84
CA MET A 86 13.16 -2.33 17.75
C MET A 86 13.58 -2.61 19.20
N THR A 87 14.69 -3.30 19.43
CA THR A 87 15.07 -3.75 20.79
C THR A 87 16.40 -3.17 21.28
N GLY A 88 17.14 -2.47 20.41
CA GLY A 88 18.44 -1.91 20.72
C GLY A 88 19.49 -2.97 21.01
N LEU A 89 20.53 -2.56 21.73
CA LEU A 89 21.65 -3.41 22.08
C LEU A 89 21.26 -4.56 23.00
N PHE A 90 20.27 -4.37 23.89
CA PHE A 90 19.83 -5.45 24.79
C PHE A 90 19.27 -6.64 24.03
N GLY A 91 18.34 -6.40 23.09
CA GLY A 91 17.81 -7.50 22.29
C GLY A 91 18.78 -8.01 21.25
N LEU A 92 19.67 -7.16 20.70
CA LEU A 92 20.75 -7.64 19.83
C LEU A 92 21.71 -8.60 20.56
N ILE A 93 22.11 -8.27 21.79
CA ILE A 93 22.96 -9.16 22.60
C ILE A 93 22.22 -10.47 22.88
N GLY A 94 20.93 -10.41 23.24
CA GLY A 94 20.11 -11.60 23.45
C GLY A 94 20.02 -12.47 22.19
N PHE A 95 19.80 -11.85 21.04
CA PHE A 95 19.74 -12.52 19.74
C PHE A 95 21.08 -13.21 19.41
N ILE A 96 22.21 -12.51 19.56
CA ILE A 96 23.55 -13.09 19.33
C ILE A 96 23.83 -14.22 20.34
N ALA A 97 23.43 -14.06 21.60
CA ALA A 97 23.63 -15.06 22.64
C ALA A 97 22.94 -16.40 22.33
N ILE A 98 21.77 -16.38 21.67
CA ILE A 98 21.09 -17.59 21.20
C ILE A 98 22.00 -18.36 20.21
N TYR A 99 22.53 -17.69 19.20
CA TYR A 99 23.43 -18.33 18.22
C TYR A 99 24.73 -18.81 18.85
N ILE A 100 25.35 -18.01 19.73
CA ILE A 100 26.55 -18.43 20.48
C ILE A 100 26.26 -19.70 21.28
N THR A 101 25.12 -19.76 21.97
CA THR A 101 24.73 -20.91 22.79
C THR A 101 24.52 -22.16 21.95
N ILE A 102 23.88 -22.04 20.78
CA ILE A 102 23.68 -23.14 19.83
C ILE A 102 25.04 -23.69 19.39
N PHE A 103 25.91 -22.84 18.85
CA PHE A 103 27.21 -23.30 18.33
C PHE A 103 28.12 -23.84 19.43
N TYR A 104 28.14 -23.21 20.61
CA TYR A 104 28.90 -23.68 21.75
C TYR A 104 28.43 -25.06 22.22
N SER A 105 27.11 -25.25 22.33
CA SER A 105 26.53 -26.53 22.78
C SER A 105 26.82 -27.65 21.79
N SER A 106 26.66 -27.40 20.49
CA SER A 106 26.99 -28.35 19.42
C SER A 106 28.48 -28.69 19.39
N TRP A 107 29.36 -27.69 19.50
CA TRP A 107 30.81 -27.90 19.58
C TRP A 107 31.22 -28.73 20.80
N ARG A 108 30.66 -28.39 21.97
CA ARG A 108 30.91 -29.11 23.23
C ARG A 108 30.47 -30.56 23.13
N ALA A 109 29.29 -30.82 22.57
CA ALA A 109 28.77 -32.18 22.38
C ALA A 109 29.66 -33.00 21.44
N TYR A 110 30.10 -32.41 20.32
CA TYR A 110 31.04 -33.05 19.40
C TYR A 110 32.39 -33.35 20.07
N LYS A 111 32.96 -32.39 20.80
CA LYS A 111 34.23 -32.58 21.53
C LYS A 111 34.15 -33.65 22.61
N LYS A 112 32.97 -33.86 23.19
CA LYS A 112 32.72 -34.94 24.16
C LYS A 112 32.34 -36.28 23.52
N GLY A 113 32.23 -36.34 22.19
CA GLY A 113 31.83 -37.54 21.47
C GLY A 113 30.36 -37.93 21.65
N TRP A 114 29.50 -37.01 22.10
CA TRP A 114 28.05 -37.27 22.26
C TRP A 114 27.32 -37.31 20.92
N ILE A 115 27.88 -36.64 19.92
CA ILE A 115 27.41 -36.60 18.53
C ILE A 115 28.57 -36.83 17.58
N ASP A 116 28.28 -37.39 16.42
CA ASP A 116 29.26 -37.61 15.36
C ASP A 116 29.44 -36.37 14.47
N LEU A 117 30.37 -36.46 13.52
CA LEU A 117 30.69 -35.34 12.61
C LEU A 117 29.50 -34.95 11.71
N PRO A 118 28.74 -35.88 11.09
CA PRO A 118 27.55 -35.51 10.32
C PRO A 118 26.51 -34.74 11.13
N ILE A 119 26.18 -35.19 12.35
CA ILE A 119 25.22 -34.48 13.21
C ILE A 119 25.77 -33.11 13.59
N ALA A 120 27.04 -33.02 14.01
CA ALA A 120 27.66 -31.73 14.32
C ALA A 120 27.62 -30.78 13.12
N ALA A 121 27.97 -31.24 11.91
CA ALA A 121 27.94 -30.43 10.69
C ALA A 121 26.53 -29.90 10.39
N MET A 122 25.49 -30.73 10.57
CA MET A 122 24.09 -30.33 10.44
C MET A 122 23.69 -29.26 11.47
N LEU A 123 24.04 -29.46 12.74
CA LEU A 123 23.74 -28.51 13.82
C LEU A 123 24.45 -27.16 13.66
N PHE A 124 25.54 -27.09 12.89
CA PHE A 124 26.18 -25.84 12.50
C PHE A 124 25.57 -25.22 11.24
N SER A 125 25.31 -26.03 10.20
CA SER A 125 24.86 -25.53 8.91
C SER A 125 23.44 -25.00 8.94
N LEU A 126 22.51 -25.64 9.68
CA LEU A 126 21.12 -25.22 9.75
C LEU A 126 20.94 -23.82 10.37
N PRO A 127 21.52 -23.49 11.56
CA PRO A 127 21.45 -22.13 12.10
C PRO A 127 22.14 -21.09 11.21
N ILE A 128 23.24 -21.45 10.54
CA ILE A 128 23.92 -20.54 9.59
C ILE A 128 23.01 -20.24 8.40
N ALA A 129 22.42 -21.27 7.80
CA ALA A 129 21.50 -21.10 6.68
C ALA A 129 20.30 -20.22 7.07
N TYR A 130 19.72 -20.48 8.24
CA TYR A 130 18.64 -19.67 8.79
C TYR A 130 19.05 -18.22 9.06
N PHE A 131 20.22 -17.99 9.65
CA PHE A 131 20.76 -16.64 9.86
C PHE A 131 20.98 -15.89 8.54
N VAL A 132 21.58 -16.54 7.54
CA VAL A 132 21.83 -15.94 6.22
C VAL A 132 20.51 -15.58 5.52
N GLN A 133 19.50 -16.46 5.60
CA GLN A 133 18.16 -16.16 5.09
C GLN A 133 17.58 -14.90 5.76
N ASN A 134 17.71 -14.79 7.09
CA ASN A 134 17.21 -13.68 7.89
C ASN A 134 17.91 -12.34 7.64
N LEU A 135 18.98 -12.29 6.84
CA LEU A 135 19.55 -11.03 6.35
C LEU A 135 18.72 -10.37 5.24
N PHE A 136 17.80 -11.11 4.61
CA PHE A 136 17.02 -10.64 3.46
C PHE A 136 15.50 -10.80 3.63
N VAL A 137 15.09 -11.39 4.75
CA VAL A 137 13.70 -11.72 5.10
C VAL A 137 13.52 -11.45 6.59
N PHE A 138 12.27 -11.21 7.01
CA PHE A 138 11.87 -11.19 8.41
C PHE A 138 11.11 -12.48 8.75
N ASP A 139 11.10 -12.84 10.03
CA ASP A 139 10.42 -14.05 10.47
C ASP A 139 8.89 -13.96 10.33
N HIS A 140 8.33 -15.03 9.78
CA HIS A 140 6.90 -15.29 9.64
C HIS A 140 6.59 -16.61 10.36
N PRO A 141 5.33 -16.90 10.72
CA PRO A 141 5.00 -18.02 11.60
C PRO A 141 5.60 -19.38 11.19
N ALA A 142 5.69 -19.65 9.88
CA ALA A 142 6.32 -20.87 9.37
C ALA A 142 7.83 -20.92 9.68
N GLY A 143 8.57 -19.86 9.36
CA GLY A 143 10.01 -19.75 9.67
C GLY A 143 10.28 -19.82 11.18
N PHE A 144 9.46 -19.12 11.97
CA PHE A 144 9.59 -19.10 13.42
C PHE A 144 9.34 -20.48 14.04
N THR A 145 8.34 -21.23 13.55
CA THR A 145 8.07 -22.60 14.01
C THR A 145 9.26 -23.54 13.70
N MET A 146 9.86 -23.41 12.52
CA MET A 146 11.05 -24.19 12.16
C MET A 146 12.25 -23.85 13.04
N SER A 147 12.42 -22.58 13.42
CA SER A 147 13.48 -22.17 14.35
C SER A 147 13.34 -22.82 15.72
N TYR A 148 12.12 -22.97 16.25
CA TYR A 148 11.88 -23.67 17.52
C TYR A 148 12.19 -25.17 17.44
N LEU A 149 11.85 -25.82 16.33
CA LEU A 149 12.22 -27.21 16.09
C LEU A 149 13.74 -27.38 15.99
N LEU A 150 14.44 -26.43 15.35
CA LEU A 150 15.89 -26.39 15.31
C LEU A 150 16.48 -26.23 16.72
N PHE A 151 15.95 -25.32 17.55
CA PHE A 151 16.40 -25.14 18.93
C PHE A 151 16.16 -26.40 19.77
N ALA A 152 14.99 -27.01 19.64
CA ALA A 152 14.67 -28.28 20.32
C ALA A 152 15.61 -29.41 19.88
N LEU A 153 15.91 -29.50 18.58
CA LEU A 153 16.88 -30.45 18.04
C LEU A 153 18.28 -30.21 18.63
N VAL A 154 18.75 -28.97 18.70
CA VAL A 154 20.06 -28.65 19.31
C VAL A 154 20.07 -29.04 20.79
N VAL A 155 19.05 -28.67 21.55
CA VAL A 155 18.95 -28.98 22.98
C VAL A 155 18.91 -30.50 23.22
N GLY A 156 18.17 -31.26 22.41
CA GLY A 156 18.10 -32.71 22.49
C GLY A 156 19.39 -33.40 22.03
N ALA A 157 19.93 -32.97 20.89
CA ALA A 157 21.14 -33.56 20.29
C ALA A 157 22.41 -33.31 21.09
N THR A 158 22.43 -32.26 21.92
CA THR A 158 23.58 -31.92 22.75
C THR A 158 23.51 -32.53 24.15
N GLN A 159 22.57 -33.45 24.40
CA GLN A 159 22.56 -34.28 25.61
C GLN A 159 23.50 -35.48 25.44
N LYS A 160 24.05 -35.96 26.56
CA LYS A 160 24.95 -37.12 26.62
C LYS A 160 24.33 -38.38 25.99
N ASP A 161 23.02 -38.56 26.18
CA ASP A 161 22.31 -39.79 25.86
C ASP A 161 21.54 -39.71 24.52
N PHE A 162 21.87 -38.75 23.66
CA PHE A 162 21.16 -38.58 22.40
C PHE A 162 21.34 -39.75 21.42
N VAL A 163 22.57 -40.30 21.35
CA VAL A 163 22.93 -41.42 20.45
C VAL A 163 23.24 -42.71 21.24
N GLY A 164 23.10 -42.71 22.57
CA GLY A 164 23.46 -43.82 23.46
C GLY A 164 22.30 -44.34 24.30
N GLU A 165 22.28 -45.65 24.60
CA GLU A 165 21.35 -46.22 25.59
C GLU A 165 21.75 -45.78 27.00
N LYS A 166 20.79 -45.21 27.75
CA LYS A 166 20.97 -44.91 29.17
C LYS A 166 21.24 -46.20 29.95
N SER A 167 22.24 -46.19 30.83
CA SER A 167 22.44 -47.31 31.74
C SER A 167 21.27 -47.41 32.75
N LYS A 168 20.98 -48.62 33.25
CA LYS A 168 19.91 -48.84 34.24
C LYS A 168 20.09 -48.01 35.53
N GLU A 169 21.32 -47.68 35.88
CA GLU A 169 21.66 -46.86 37.05
C GLU A 169 21.42 -45.36 36.79
N GLU A 170 21.77 -44.85 35.61
CA GLU A 170 21.45 -43.47 35.20
C GLU A 170 19.94 -43.22 35.12
N VAL A 171 19.17 -44.19 34.62
CA VAL A 171 17.69 -44.13 34.62
C VAL A 171 17.13 -44.05 36.05
N LYS A 172 17.80 -44.70 37.00
CA LYS A 172 17.38 -44.75 38.40
C LYS A 172 17.72 -43.46 39.14
N GLU A 173 18.92 -42.90 38.96
CA GLU A 173 19.30 -41.58 39.50
C GLU A 173 18.42 -40.45 38.95
N GLU A 174 18.09 -40.47 37.66
CA GLU A 174 17.17 -39.50 37.06
C GLU A 174 15.74 -39.62 37.60
N ALA A 175 15.31 -40.83 37.98
CA ALA A 175 14.01 -41.06 38.61
C ALA A 175 14.00 -40.59 40.07
N GLU A 176 15.11 -40.77 40.80
CA GLU A 176 15.29 -40.36 42.19
C GLU A 176 15.52 -38.84 42.35
N GLY A 177 16.07 -38.17 41.34
CA GLY A 177 16.30 -36.71 41.32
C GLY A 177 15.13 -35.86 40.84
N ARG A 178 14.08 -36.46 40.26
CA ARG A 178 12.86 -35.76 39.85
C ARG A 178 12.12 -35.24 41.08
N HIS A 179 12.33 -33.97 41.38
CA HIS A 179 11.39 -33.26 42.24
C HIS A 179 10.05 -33.24 41.51
N GLU A 180 8.99 -33.78 42.13
CA GLU A 180 7.64 -33.59 41.63
C GLU A 180 7.36 -32.09 41.62
N ALA A 181 7.56 -31.46 40.46
CA ALA A 181 7.20 -30.07 40.29
C ALA A 181 5.68 -29.99 40.58
N PRO A 182 5.27 -29.06 41.45
CA PRO A 182 3.96 -29.12 42.09
C PRO A 182 2.88 -29.17 41.01
N TRP A 183 2.11 -30.26 40.95
CA TRP A 183 1.04 -30.48 39.97
C TRP A 183 0.06 -29.29 39.92
N ILE A 184 -0.10 -28.59 41.04
CA ILE A 184 -0.84 -27.34 41.17
C ILE A 184 -0.24 -26.23 40.30
N ALA A 185 1.09 -26.05 40.29
CA ALA A 185 1.76 -25.06 39.45
C ALA A 185 1.63 -25.39 37.96
N TYR A 186 1.74 -26.68 37.57
CA TYR A 186 1.47 -27.08 36.19
C TYR A 186 0.02 -26.86 35.79
N GLY A 187 -0.93 -27.18 36.67
CA GLY A 187 -2.35 -26.89 36.47
C GLY A 187 -2.59 -25.40 36.27
N ALA A 188 -1.98 -24.56 37.12
CA ALA A 188 -2.09 -23.11 37.03
C ALA A 188 -1.47 -22.55 35.73
N ILE A 189 -0.27 -22.99 35.36
CA ILE A 189 0.40 -22.58 34.11
C ILE A 189 -0.42 -23.02 32.89
N SER A 190 -0.97 -24.24 32.91
CA SER A 190 -1.79 -24.76 31.80
C SER A 190 -3.09 -23.97 31.67
N LEU A 191 -3.76 -23.64 32.78
CA LEU A 191 -4.95 -22.79 32.76
C LEU A 191 -4.63 -21.38 32.28
N ALA A 192 -3.51 -20.80 32.71
CA ALA A 192 -3.05 -19.50 32.21
C ALA A 192 -2.75 -19.54 30.70
N ALA A 193 -2.10 -20.60 30.20
CA ALA A 193 -1.85 -20.79 28.78
C ALA A 193 -3.15 -20.93 27.98
N LEU A 194 -4.12 -21.73 28.47
CA LEU A 194 -5.45 -21.85 27.84
C LEU A 194 -6.20 -20.52 27.83
N PHE A 195 -6.12 -19.75 28.92
CA PHE A 195 -6.69 -18.41 28.98
C PHE A 195 -6.05 -17.46 27.97
N ILE A 196 -4.71 -17.48 27.83
CA ILE A 196 -4.00 -16.66 26.84
C ILE A 196 -4.42 -17.05 25.42
N VAL A 197 -4.50 -18.35 25.10
CA VAL A 197 -4.97 -18.83 23.79
C VAL A 197 -6.42 -18.38 23.55
N TRP A 198 -7.29 -18.48 24.55
CA TRP A 198 -8.68 -18.04 24.43
C TRP A 198 -8.79 -16.53 24.21
N ALA A 199 -8.08 -15.72 24.99
CA ALA A 199 -8.15 -14.27 24.97
C ALA A 199 -7.44 -13.63 23.76
N TYR A 200 -6.32 -14.20 23.30
CA TYR A 200 -5.47 -13.62 22.25
C TYR A 200 -5.52 -14.36 20.92
N SER A 201 -6.11 -15.56 20.85
CA SER A 201 -6.27 -16.29 19.59
C SER A 201 -7.72 -16.57 19.27
N ILE A 202 -8.48 -17.22 20.16
CA ILE A 202 -9.86 -17.64 19.85
C ILE A 202 -10.82 -16.45 19.74
N THR A 203 -10.80 -15.55 20.73
CA THR A 203 -11.69 -14.37 20.74
C THR A 203 -11.38 -13.43 19.57
N PRO A 204 -10.11 -13.02 19.32
CA PRO A 204 -9.77 -12.20 18.17
C PRO A 204 -10.08 -12.89 16.84
N PHE A 205 -9.85 -14.20 16.71
CA PHE A 205 -10.19 -14.95 15.49
C PHE A 205 -11.69 -14.85 15.16
N ASN A 206 -12.56 -15.00 16.15
CA ASN A 206 -14.01 -14.88 15.94
C ASN A 206 -14.41 -13.46 15.53
N ILE A 207 -13.81 -12.43 16.16
CA ILE A 207 -14.03 -11.02 15.81
C ILE A 207 -13.57 -10.76 14.37
N SER A 208 -12.33 -11.13 14.02
CA SER A 208 -11.78 -10.97 12.67
C SER A 208 -12.62 -11.70 11.62
N ARG A 209 -13.17 -12.88 11.94
CA ARG A 209 -14.08 -13.59 11.03
C ARG A 209 -15.35 -12.80 10.74
N ILE A 210 -15.93 -12.13 11.73
CA ILE A 210 -17.12 -11.28 11.55
C ILE A 210 -16.74 -10.01 10.75
N ALA A 211 -15.63 -9.36 11.11
CA ALA A 211 -15.13 -8.18 10.40
C ALA A 211 -14.83 -8.46 8.92
N LEU A 212 -14.24 -9.62 8.59
CA LEU A 212 -14.00 -10.04 7.22
C LEU A 212 -15.29 -10.31 6.44
N ARG A 213 -16.33 -10.83 7.09
CA ARG A 213 -17.67 -10.97 6.48
C ARG A 213 -18.31 -9.61 6.21
N SER A 214 -18.20 -8.67 7.16
CA SER A 214 -18.58 -7.28 6.96
C SER A 214 -17.89 -6.68 5.73
N ASN A 215 -16.57 -6.81 5.66
CA ASN A 215 -15.75 -6.34 4.55
C ASN A 215 -16.17 -6.92 3.18
N GLY A 216 -16.53 -8.21 3.13
CA GLY A 216 -16.98 -8.85 1.88
C GLY A 216 -18.38 -8.44 1.43
N LEU A 217 -19.25 -7.99 2.34
CA LEU A 217 -20.65 -7.68 2.05
C LEU A 217 -20.94 -6.19 1.93
N ILE A 218 -20.17 -5.31 2.56
CA ILE A 218 -20.51 -3.89 2.69
C ILE A 218 -20.67 -3.17 1.34
N SER A 219 -19.96 -3.57 0.29
CA SER A 219 -20.08 -2.95 -1.03
C SER A 219 -21.37 -3.34 -1.75
N SER A 220 -21.90 -4.55 -1.53
CA SER A 220 -23.13 -5.05 -2.17
C SER A 220 -24.37 -4.86 -1.29
N ASN A 221 -24.20 -4.91 0.02
CA ASN A 221 -25.23 -4.68 1.04
C ASN A 221 -24.64 -3.86 2.20
N PRO A 222 -24.61 -2.52 2.09
CA PRO A 222 -24.03 -1.65 3.10
C PRO A 222 -24.63 -1.81 4.49
N GLN A 223 -25.96 -2.00 4.59
CA GLN A 223 -26.64 -2.20 5.87
C GLN A 223 -26.09 -3.41 6.61
N MET A 224 -26.11 -4.58 5.95
CA MET A 224 -25.63 -5.82 6.55
C MET A 224 -24.12 -5.76 6.85
N GLY A 225 -23.33 -5.12 5.98
CA GLY A 225 -21.91 -4.92 6.22
C GLY A 225 -21.64 -4.11 7.48
N ILE A 226 -22.36 -3.01 7.69
CA ILE A 226 -22.21 -2.15 8.88
C ILE A 226 -22.74 -2.84 10.14
N ASP A 227 -23.86 -3.57 10.06
CA ASP A 227 -24.39 -4.32 11.20
C ASP A 227 -23.42 -5.41 11.66
N LEU A 228 -22.75 -6.09 10.71
CA LEU A 228 -21.68 -7.04 11.03
C LEU A 228 -20.44 -6.34 11.62
N ALA A 229 -20.11 -5.12 11.18
CA ALA A 229 -19.02 -4.36 11.78
C ALA A 229 -19.34 -3.98 13.24
N LYS A 230 -20.58 -3.56 13.52
CA LYS A 230 -21.08 -3.31 14.88
C LYS A 230 -21.03 -4.60 15.71
N GLN A 231 -21.49 -5.73 15.16
CA GLN A 231 -21.41 -7.02 15.83
C GLN A 231 -19.97 -7.43 16.16
N ALA A 232 -19.01 -7.20 15.26
CA ALA A 232 -17.60 -7.48 15.50
C ALA A 232 -17.07 -6.64 16.68
N ARG A 233 -17.43 -5.36 16.73
CA ARG A 233 -17.10 -4.44 17.82
C ARG A 233 -17.71 -4.89 19.15
N ASP A 234 -18.98 -5.28 19.16
CA ASP A 234 -19.70 -5.66 20.37
C ASP A 234 -19.34 -7.05 20.90
N TYR A 235 -18.67 -7.88 20.09
CA TYR A 235 -18.32 -9.26 20.45
C TYR A 235 -17.31 -9.33 21.61
N GLY A 236 -16.37 -8.40 21.69
CA GLY A 236 -15.38 -8.36 22.77
C GLY A 236 -14.11 -7.60 22.44
N TRP A 237 -13.13 -7.68 23.35
CA TRP A 237 -11.83 -7.06 23.17
C TRP A 237 -10.96 -7.81 22.15
N THR A 238 -10.19 -7.06 21.36
CA THR A 238 -9.20 -7.59 20.43
C THR A 238 -8.04 -6.63 20.25
N PRO A 239 -6.80 -7.11 20.04
CA PRO A 239 -5.69 -6.24 19.68
C PRO A 239 -5.84 -5.62 18.28
N TYR A 240 -6.60 -6.26 17.38
CA TYR A 240 -6.74 -5.89 15.96
C TYR A 240 -7.85 -4.86 15.68
N VAL A 241 -7.86 -3.77 16.46
CA VAL A 241 -8.81 -2.64 16.25
C VAL A 241 -8.39 -1.80 15.04
N ASP A 242 -7.09 -1.72 14.78
CA ASP A 242 -6.49 -1.12 13.60
C ASP A 242 -7.05 -1.71 12.29
N GLU A 243 -7.12 -3.04 12.18
CA GLU A 243 -7.63 -3.71 11.00
C GLU A 243 -9.13 -3.44 10.79
N GLN A 244 -9.93 -3.47 11.86
CA GLN A 244 -11.36 -3.15 11.79
C GLN A 244 -11.60 -1.71 11.35
N SER A 245 -10.87 -0.77 11.95
CA SER A 245 -10.90 0.64 11.59
C SER A 245 -10.52 0.83 10.11
N PHE A 246 -9.42 0.23 9.68
CA PHE A 246 -8.92 0.34 8.31
C PHE A 246 -9.91 -0.23 7.29
N LEU A 247 -10.37 -1.47 7.48
CA LEU A 247 -11.28 -2.13 6.54
C LEU A 247 -12.59 -1.36 6.39
N LEU A 248 -13.20 -0.95 7.50
CA LEU A 248 -14.45 -0.20 7.47
C LEU A 248 -14.26 1.18 6.80
N SER A 249 -13.23 1.93 7.21
CA SER A 249 -12.92 3.25 6.64
C SER A 249 -12.64 3.16 5.13
N ARG A 250 -11.78 2.22 4.71
CA ARG A 250 -11.45 2.01 3.29
C ARG A 250 -12.70 1.70 2.46
N ASN A 251 -13.59 0.85 2.97
CA ASN A 251 -14.82 0.50 2.27
C ASN A 251 -15.78 1.69 2.16
N LEU A 252 -15.95 2.48 3.23
CA LEU A 252 -16.79 3.67 3.21
C LEU A 252 -16.25 4.76 2.28
N ILE A 253 -14.92 4.95 2.24
CA ILE A 253 -14.24 5.83 1.27
C ILE A 253 -14.51 5.36 -0.16
N SER A 254 -14.40 4.04 -0.41
CA SER A 254 -14.68 3.45 -1.71
C SER A 254 -16.12 3.68 -2.16
N ILE A 255 -17.09 3.45 -1.26
CA ILE A 255 -18.52 3.69 -1.51
C ILE A 255 -18.78 5.17 -1.84
N ALA A 256 -18.22 6.10 -1.05
CA ALA A 256 -18.37 7.54 -1.29
C ALA A 256 -17.73 7.96 -2.64
N GLY A 257 -16.59 7.36 -3.00
CA GLY A 257 -15.91 7.62 -4.27
C GLY A 257 -16.69 7.11 -5.49
N ALA A 258 -17.38 5.98 -5.37
CA ALA A 258 -18.21 5.39 -6.42
C ALA A 258 -19.57 6.11 -6.54
N GLN A 259 -20.20 6.41 -5.41
CA GLN A 259 -21.50 7.08 -5.33
C GLN A 259 -21.43 8.24 -4.33
N PRO A 260 -21.10 9.46 -4.77
CA PRO A 260 -20.96 10.61 -3.86
C PRO A 260 -22.22 10.95 -3.04
N SER A 261 -23.42 10.62 -3.53
CA SER A 261 -24.66 10.82 -2.77
C SER A 261 -24.81 9.87 -1.58
N ALA A 262 -24.01 8.80 -1.51
CA ALA A 262 -24.07 7.82 -0.41
C ALA A 262 -23.72 8.43 0.94
N VAL A 263 -22.87 9.47 1.00
CA VAL A 263 -22.48 10.14 2.26
C VAL A 263 -23.66 10.77 3.00
N GLN A 264 -24.77 11.02 2.30
CA GLN A 264 -26.00 11.53 2.91
C GLN A 264 -26.90 10.44 3.49
N SER A 265 -26.65 9.18 3.14
CA SER A 265 -27.44 8.04 3.61
C SER A 265 -27.25 7.83 5.13
N PRO A 266 -28.33 7.58 5.89
CA PRO A 266 -28.22 7.21 7.30
C PRO A 266 -27.29 6.02 7.53
N ILE A 267 -27.31 5.05 6.61
CA ILE A 267 -26.48 3.84 6.67
C ILE A 267 -24.99 4.21 6.60
N TRP A 268 -24.63 5.08 5.65
CA TRP A 268 -23.23 5.51 5.53
C TRP A 268 -22.80 6.33 6.75
N LYS A 269 -23.66 7.20 7.27
CA LYS A 269 -23.40 7.99 8.49
C LYS A 269 -23.19 7.11 9.71
N ASP A 270 -23.99 6.07 9.89
CA ASP A 270 -23.81 5.06 10.93
C ASP A 270 -22.45 4.35 10.82
N GLY A 271 -22.08 3.91 9.61
CA GLY A 271 -20.78 3.29 9.35
C GLY A 271 -19.63 4.26 9.62
N TYR A 272 -19.79 5.52 9.21
CA TYR A 272 -18.81 6.58 9.43
C TYR A 272 -18.55 6.81 10.92
N GLN A 273 -19.60 6.92 11.74
CA GLN A 273 -19.44 7.11 13.19
C GLN A 273 -18.71 5.93 13.83
N LEU A 274 -19.09 4.70 13.51
CA LEU A 274 -18.38 3.50 14.00
C LEU A 274 -16.90 3.51 13.58
N ALA A 275 -16.61 3.82 12.32
CA ALA A 275 -15.23 3.88 11.82
C ALA A 275 -14.41 4.98 12.50
N LYS A 276 -15.02 6.15 12.76
CA LYS A 276 -14.42 7.27 13.48
C LYS A 276 -14.10 6.88 14.92
N GLU A 277 -15.02 6.24 15.63
CA GLU A 277 -14.80 5.75 16.99
C GLU A 277 -13.64 4.75 17.06
N LEU A 278 -13.64 3.72 16.19
CA LEU A 278 -12.57 2.73 16.10
C LEU A 278 -11.22 3.38 15.78
N SER A 279 -11.20 4.36 14.86
CA SER A 279 -10.00 5.10 14.52
C SER A 279 -9.46 5.92 15.69
N LEU A 280 -10.34 6.62 16.42
CA LEU A 280 -9.94 7.43 17.57
C LEU A 280 -9.44 6.56 18.73
N GLU A 281 -10.05 5.40 18.96
CA GLU A 281 -9.53 4.41 19.91
C GLU A 281 -8.13 3.95 19.51
N GLU A 282 -7.92 3.57 18.26
CA GLU A 282 -6.62 3.12 17.76
C GLU A 282 -5.55 4.21 17.87
N ILE A 283 -5.90 5.45 17.50
CA ILE A 283 -5.02 6.62 17.66
C ILE A 283 -4.69 6.86 19.14
N SER A 284 -5.64 6.65 20.06
CA SER A 284 -5.38 6.81 21.49
C SER A 284 -4.42 5.76 22.05
N ARG A 285 -4.52 4.51 21.57
CA ARG A 285 -3.62 3.40 21.92
C ARG A 285 -2.23 3.58 21.31
N HIS A 286 -2.17 4.11 20.09
CA HIS A 286 -0.95 4.23 19.29
C HIS A 286 -0.78 5.65 18.72
N PRO A 287 -0.54 6.69 19.56
CA PRO A 287 -0.60 8.10 19.15
C PRO A 287 0.45 8.53 18.13
N LYS A 288 1.53 7.74 18.00
CA LYS A 288 2.62 7.95 17.03
C LYS A 288 2.42 7.18 15.73
N ASN A 289 1.41 6.33 15.63
CA ASN A 289 1.10 5.64 14.39
C ASN A 289 0.45 6.62 13.41
N THR A 290 1.12 6.84 12.27
CA THR A 290 0.68 7.81 11.26
C THR A 290 -0.51 7.29 10.45
N HIS A 291 -0.58 5.97 10.24
CA HIS A 291 -1.53 5.38 9.30
C HIS A 291 -3.00 5.53 9.76
N PRO A 292 -3.38 5.23 11.01
CA PRO A 292 -4.75 5.44 11.49
C PRO A 292 -5.22 6.90 11.36
N ARG A 293 -4.31 7.87 11.60
CA ARG A 293 -4.61 9.30 11.42
C ARG A 293 -4.88 9.62 9.96
N PHE A 294 -4.03 9.13 9.06
CA PHE A 294 -4.21 9.34 7.62
C PHE A 294 -5.54 8.79 7.12
N ILE A 295 -5.89 7.56 7.53
CA ILE A 295 -7.14 6.92 7.11
C ILE A 295 -8.36 7.64 7.69
N LEU A 296 -8.33 8.05 8.96
CA LEU A 296 -9.39 8.86 9.56
C LEU A 296 -9.53 10.21 8.85
N ALA A 297 -8.42 10.86 8.51
CA ALA A 297 -8.43 12.12 7.78
C ALA A 297 -9.10 11.97 6.40
N ARG A 298 -8.77 10.91 5.66
CA ARG A 298 -9.41 10.58 4.37
C ARG A 298 -10.89 10.27 4.51
N LEU A 299 -11.28 9.52 5.55
CA LEU A 299 -12.69 9.20 5.78
C LEU A 299 -13.50 10.47 6.12
N ALA A 300 -13.00 11.31 7.03
CA ALA A 300 -13.63 12.58 7.38
C ALA A 300 -13.67 13.56 6.18
N GLN A 301 -12.69 13.50 5.28
CA GLN A 301 -12.71 14.27 4.03
C GLN A 301 -13.88 13.86 3.12
N GLU A 302 -14.24 12.59 3.04
CA GLU A 302 -15.42 12.17 2.27
C GLU A 302 -16.72 12.60 2.98
N ALA A 303 -16.75 12.58 4.32
CA ALA A 303 -17.89 13.08 5.11
C ALA A 303 -18.11 14.60 4.97
N PHE A 304 -17.04 15.38 4.78
CA PHE A 304 -17.09 16.84 4.64
C PHE A 304 -18.09 17.33 3.58
N VAL A 305 -18.28 16.56 2.49
CA VAL A 305 -19.25 16.89 1.43
C VAL A 305 -20.69 16.97 1.96
N GLY A 306 -21.00 16.25 3.05
CA GLY A 306 -22.32 16.26 3.69
C GLY A 306 -22.37 16.84 5.09
N ASP A 307 -21.23 17.15 5.69
CA ASP A 307 -21.13 17.65 7.07
C ASP A 307 -19.90 18.57 7.23
N ALA A 308 -20.10 19.88 7.11
CA ALA A 308 -19.01 20.87 7.06
C ALA A 308 -18.02 20.78 8.27
N PRO A 309 -18.47 20.56 9.52
CA PRO A 309 -17.58 20.28 10.66
C PRO A 309 -16.57 19.16 10.44
N GLU A 310 -16.88 18.13 9.64
CA GLU A 310 -15.95 17.01 9.41
C GLU A 310 -14.73 17.42 8.56
N GLY A 311 -14.83 18.55 7.85
CA GLY A 311 -13.66 19.17 7.20
C GLY A 311 -12.58 19.57 8.21
N GLN A 312 -12.96 20.01 9.42
CA GLN A 312 -12.00 20.36 10.47
C GLN A 312 -11.36 19.12 11.07
N VAL A 313 -12.14 18.06 11.31
CA VAL A 313 -11.62 16.76 11.78
C VAL A 313 -10.60 16.21 10.78
N SER A 314 -10.93 16.24 9.48
CA SER A 314 -10.02 15.84 8.41
C SER A 314 -8.72 16.66 8.42
N LEU A 315 -8.83 17.99 8.49
CA LEU A 315 -7.70 18.91 8.51
C LEU A 315 -6.76 18.64 9.69
N ASP A 316 -7.30 18.46 10.89
CA ASP A 316 -6.52 18.23 12.11
C ASP A 316 -5.76 16.90 12.04
N GLN A 317 -6.42 15.84 11.57
CA GLN A 317 -5.76 14.54 11.42
C GLN A 317 -4.69 14.54 10.33
N TYR A 318 -4.89 15.24 9.21
CA TYR A 318 -3.84 15.41 8.20
C TYR A 318 -2.63 16.16 8.75
N LYS A 319 -2.85 17.26 9.48
CA LYS A 319 -1.76 18.04 10.08
C LYS A 319 -0.96 17.21 11.08
N GLU A 320 -1.62 16.43 11.94
CA GLU A 320 -0.93 15.53 12.86
C GLU A 320 -0.20 14.40 12.12
N ALA A 321 -0.80 13.81 11.08
CA ALA A 321 -0.12 12.80 10.26
C ALA A 321 1.14 13.36 9.58
N ILE A 322 1.08 14.58 9.05
CA ILE A 322 2.22 15.26 8.42
C ILE A 322 3.31 15.54 9.46
N LYS A 323 2.98 15.93 10.69
CA LYS A 323 3.98 16.09 11.76
C LYS A 323 4.74 14.79 12.03
N LEU A 324 4.06 13.64 11.95
CA LEU A 324 4.65 12.32 12.18
C LEU A 324 5.40 11.79 10.94
N SER A 325 5.08 12.25 9.74
CA SER A 325 5.74 11.85 8.48
C SER A 325 5.86 13.03 7.50
N PRO A 326 6.78 13.98 7.75
CA PRO A 326 6.77 15.30 7.09
C PRO A 326 6.99 15.29 5.59
N GLN A 327 7.79 14.34 5.09
CA GLN A 327 8.13 14.29 3.66
C GLN A 327 7.27 13.27 2.88
N ARG A 328 6.24 12.70 3.51
CA ARG A 328 5.36 11.74 2.86
C ARG A 328 4.37 12.43 1.93
N GLN A 329 4.65 12.36 0.63
CA GLN A 329 3.91 13.09 -0.41
C GLN A 329 2.40 12.80 -0.38
N GLN A 330 1.98 11.56 -0.08
CA GLN A 330 0.55 11.20 -0.08
C GLN A 330 -0.28 11.97 0.95
N LEU A 331 0.30 12.31 2.10
CA LEU A 331 -0.39 13.10 3.12
C LEU A 331 -0.66 14.51 2.61
N HIS A 332 0.33 15.09 1.93
CA HIS A 332 0.24 16.41 1.32
C HIS A 332 -0.72 16.44 0.12
N PHE A 333 -0.68 15.43 -0.75
CA PHE A 333 -1.65 15.30 -1.86
C PHE A 333 -3.09 15.23 -1.34
N SER A 334 -3.30 14.46 -0.28
CA SER A 334 -4.63 14.27 0.30
C SER A 334 -5.12 15.53 1.03
N LEU A 335 -4.24 16.25 1.74
CA LEU A 335 -4.55 17.55 2.34
C LEU A 335 -4.82 18.62 1.27
N ALA A 336 -4.05 18.66 0.19
CA ALA A 336 -4.30 19.55 -0.94
C ALA A 336 -5.69 19.28 -1.53
N ARG A 337 -6.08 18.01 -1.71
CA ARG A 337 -7.43 17.64 -2.15
C ARG A 337 -8.51 18.15 -1.18
N LEU A 338 -8.29 18.09 0.13
CA LEU A 338 -9.22 18.66 1.11
C LEU A 338 -9.37 20.18 0.93
N TYR A 339 -8.25 20.89 0.71
CA TYR A 339 -8.30 22.32 0.41
C TYR A 339 -9.02 22.65 -0.89
N LEU A 340 -8.81 21.87 -1.96
CA LEU A 340 -9.55 22.02 -3.21
C LEU A 340 -11.06 21.81 -3.00
N MET A 341 -11.46 20.80 -2.23
CA MET A 341 -12.87 20.56 -1.86
C MET A 341 -13.47 21.73 -1.07
N ALA A 342 -12.65 22.41 -0.27
CA ALA A 342 -13.05 23.61 0.48
C ALA A 342 -12.94 24.92 -0.34
N GLY A 343 -12.59 24.84 -1.63
CA GLY A 343 -12.40 26.03 -2.50
C GLY A 343 -11.12 26.82 -2.24
N ARG A 344 -10.21 26.31 -1.38
CA ARG A 344 -8.95 26.95 -1.00
C ARG A 344 -7.84 26.58 -1.98
N VAL A 345 -7.99 27.02 -3.23
CA VAL A 345 -7.09 26.64 -4.34
C VAL A 345 -5.65 27.07 -4.09
N ASP A 346 -5.42 28.30 -3.61
CA ASP A 346 -4.06 28.80 -3.39
C ASP A 346 -3.31 28.02 -2.28
N ASP A 347 -4.01 27.62 -1.22
CA ASP A 347 -3.43 26.77 -0.17
C ASP A 347 -3.06 25.38 -0.68
N ALA A 348 -3.91 24.80 -1.54
CA ALA A 348 -3.63 23.51 -2.18
C ALA A 348 -2.39 23.59 -3.08
N LEU A 349 -2.28 24.64 -3.91
CA LEU A 349 -1.15 24.85 -4.80
C LEU A 349 0.15 25.10 -4.04
N ALA A 350 0.12 25.85 -2.94
CA ALA A 350 1.29 26.07 -2.10
C ALA A 350 1.87 24.75 -1.59
N ILE A 351 1.01 23.87 -1.04
CA ILE A 351 1.42 22.54 -0.59
C ILE A 351 1.96 21.71 -1.75
N LEU A 352 1.22 21.61 -2.85
CA LEU A 352 1.61 20.76 -3.97
C LEU A 352 2.94 21.21 -4.60
N LYS A 353 3.17 22.52 -4.67
CA LYS A 353 4.45 23.08 -5.11
C LYS A 353 5.58 22.67 -4.19
N ASP A 354 5.41 22.76 -2.87
CA ASP A 354 6.44 22.35 -1.91
C ASP A 354 6.78 20.86 -2.07
N VAL A 355 5.77 20.00 -2.29
CA VAL A 355 5.98 18.56 -2.47
C VAL A 355 6.85 18.24 -3.70
N THR A 356 6.85 19.07 -4.74
CA THR A 356 7.75 18.88 -5.91
C THR A 356 9.23 18.96 -5.55
N THR A 357 9.57 19.53 -4.40
CA THR A 357 10.96 19.65 -3.92
C THR A 357 11.43 18.46 -3.09
N PHE A 358 10.52 17.60 -2.61
CA PHE A 358 10.87 16.46 -1.76
C PHE A 358 11.64 15.40 -2.53
N ASP A 359 11.27 15.21 -3.80
CA ASP A 359 11.96 14.37 -4.75
C ASP A 359 11.78 14.92 -6.17
N PRO A 360 12.71 15.75 -6.67
CA PRO A 360 12.62 16.36 -8.00
C PRO A 360 12.65 15.36 -9.16
N ASP A 361 13.09 14.13 -8.92
CA ASP A 361 13.14 13.10 -9.96
C ASP A 361 11.82 12.33 -10.10
N ALA A 362 10.90 12.47 -9.16
CA ALA A 362 9.60 11.82 -9.18
C ALA A 362 8.58 12.68 -9.95
N GLY A 363 7.93 12.10 -10.96
CA GLY A 363 6.93 12.79 -11.77
C GLY A 363 5.61 13.03 -11.03
N GLU A 364 5.20 12.13 -10.13
CA GLU A 364 3.87 12.19 -9.48
C GLU A 364 3.58 13.50 -8.72
N PRO A 365 4.52 14.13 -7.98
CA PRO A 365 4.33 15.47 -7.44
C PRO A 365 3.99 16.53 -8.50
N PHE A 366 4.72 16.56 -9.62
CA PHE A 366 4.48 17.50 -10.71
C PHE A 366 3.16 17.25 -11.41
N TRP A 367 2.75 15.98 -11.53
CA TRP A 367 1.43 15.60 -12.04
C TRP A 367 0.31 16.22 -11.21
N ASN A 368 0.32 15.99 -9.89
CA ASN A 368 -0.70 16.53 -8.99
C ASN A 368 -0.72 18.07 -8.96
N TYR A 369 0.46 18.70 -8.99
CA TYR A 369 0.58 20.16 -9.04
C TYR A 369 0.05 20.73 -10.37
N GLY A 370 0.46 20.16 -11.51
CA GLY A 370 0.05 20.62 -12.83
C GLY A 370 -1.44 20.45 -13.11
N LEU A 371 -2.05 19.37 -12.63
CA LEU A 371 -3.50 19.19 -12.70
C LEU A 371 -4.26 20.24 -11.88
N SER A 372 -3.76 20.57 -10.70
CA SER A 372 -4.39 21.59 -9.86
C SER A 372 -4.24 23.00 -10.47
N LEU A 373 -3.12 23.28 -11.12
CA LEU A 373 -2.95 24.51 -11.90
C LEU A 373 -3.93 24.56 -13.08
N LEU A 374 -4.03 23.48 -13.85
CA LEU A 374 -4.85 23.41 -15.05
C LEU A 374 -6.35 23.49 -14.74
N PHE A 375 -6.83 22.66 -13.82
CA PHE A 375 -8.28 22.49 -13.57
C PHE A 375 -8.82 23.44 -12.51
N ASP A 376 -8.07 23.67 -11.43
CA ASP A 376 -8.58 24.42 -10.27
C ASP A 376 -8.18 25.89 -10.32
N LYS A 377 -6.93 26.19 -10.70
CA LYS A 377 -6.46 27.58 -10.88
C LYS A 377 -6.81 28.17 -12.25
N LYS A 378 -7.02 27.31 -13.25
CA LYS A 378 -7.17 27.67 -14.66
C LYS A 378 -5.93 28.34 -15.27
N ASP A 379 -4.76 28.05 -14.71
CA ASP A 379 -3.46 28.40 -15.28
C ASP A 379 -3.06 27.30 -16.28
N VAL A 380 -3.48 27.49 -17.52
CA VAL A 380 -3.33 26.50 -18.59
C VAL A 380 -1.86 26.30 -18.96
N ASP A 381 -1.11 27.39 -19.10
CA ASP A 381 0.31 27.36 -19.48
C ASP A 381 1.16 26.72 -18.36
N GLY A 382 0.99 27.18 -17.12
CA GLY A 382 1.69 26.62 -15.95
C GLY A 382 1.30 25.17 -15.68
N GLY A 383 0.02 24.83 -15.84
CA GLY A 383 -0.47 23.46 -15.70
C GLY A 383 0.16 22.50 -16.70
N VAL A 384 0.19 22.88 -17.98
CA VAL A 384 0.86 22.08 -19.02
C VAL A 384 2.36 21.96 -18.76
N ALA A 385 3.04 23.05 -18.38
CA ALA A 385 4.47 23.00 -18.08
C ALA A 385 4.78 22.00 -16.94
N ALA A 386 4.01 22.03 -15.85
CA ALA A 386 4.19 21.10 -14.74
C ALA A 386 3.82 19.64 -15.12
N ILE A 387 2.75 19.44 -15.91
CA ILE A 387 2.42 18.11 -16.43
C ILE A 387 3.56 17.57 -17.31
N MET A 388 4.18 18.40 -18.15
CA MET A 388 5.29 17.95 -18.98
C MET A 388 6.56 17.68 -18.18
N GLN A 389 6.82 18.43 -17.12
CA GLN A 389 7.86 18.10 -16.15
C GLN A 389 7.62 16.72 -15.50
N SER A 390 6.36 16.39 -15.20
CA SER A 390 6.00 15.05 -14.71
C SER A 390 6.30 13.92 -15.69
N GLN A 391 6.22 14.17 -16.99
CA GLN A 391 6.46 13.16 -18.04
C GLN A 391 7.95 13.03 -18.41
N THR A 392 8.75 14.06 -18.12
CA THR A 392 10.19 14.12 -18.46
C THR A 392 11.09 13.88 -17.26
N ALA A 393 10.54 13.73 -16.05
CA ALA A 393 11.27 13.35 -14.84
C ALA A 393 11.93 11.96 -14.99
N ALA A 394 13.02 11.72 -14.24
CA ALA A 394 13.75 10.44 -14.31
C ALA A 394 12.87 9.23 -13.89
N TYR A 395 11.90 9.47 -13.01
CA TYR A 395 10.84 8.52 -12.65
C TYR A 395 9.48 9.14 -13.01
N PRO A 396 9.09 9.09 -14.30
CA PRO A 396 7.94 9.84 -14.78
C PRO A 396 6.62 9.24 -14.28
N TYR A 397 5.62 10.12 -14.13
CA TYR A 397 4.27 9.66 -13.84
C TYR A 397 3.70 8.91 -15.03
N ARG A 398 3.30 7.67 -14.81
CA ARG A 398 2.66 6.84 -15.84
C ARG A 398 1.16 7.04 -15.78
N PHE A 399 0.58 7.45 -16.91
CA PHE A 399 -0.87 7.49 -17.07
C PHE A 399 -1.49 6.16 -16.63
N THR A 400 -2.51 6.25 -15.77
CA THR A 400 -3.15 5.04 -15.23
C THR A 400 -4.16 4.44 -16.22
N ASN A 401 -4.70 5.27 -17.13
CA ASN A 401 -5.69 4.88 -18.15
C ASN A 401 -5.83 5.99 -19.21
N ALA A 402 -6.47 5.69 -20.35
CA ALA A 402 -6.72 6.66 -21.43
C ALA A 402 -7.55 7.88 -21.01
N ARG A 403 -8.36 7.73 -19.97
CA ARG A 403 -9.25 8.80 -19.52
C ARG A 403 -8.45 10.01 -19.03
N GLU A 404 -7.29 9.80 -18.42
CA GLU A 404 -6.42 10.91 -17.99
C GLU A 404 -5.97 11.77 -19.18
N LEU A 405 -5.46 11.15 -20.26
CA LEU A 405 -5.07 11.88 -21.46
C LEU A 405 -6.27 12.54 -22.15
N THR A 406 -7.42 11.85 -22.19
CA THR A 406 -8.66 12.37 -22.77
C THR A 406 -9.13 13.63 -22.03
N VAL A 407 -9.14 13.61 -20.70
CA VAL A 407 -9.53 14.74 -19.86
C VAL A 407 -8.59 15.92 -20.04
N LEU A 408 -7.27 15.68 -20.16
CA LEU A 408 -6.31 16.74 -20.48
C LEU A 408 -6.56 17.32 -21.87
N THR A 409 -6.82 16.48 -22.86
CA THR A 409 -7.07 16.91 -24.24
C THR A 409 -8.31 17.78 -24.31
N ASP A 410 -9.40 17.36 -23.67
CA ASP A 410 -10.66 18.11 -23.58
C ASP A 410 -10.43 19.46 -22.88
N ALA A 411 -9.67 19.49 -21.78
CA ALA A 411 -9.35 20.72 -21.06
C ALA A 411 -8.58 21.74 -21.93
N LEU A 412 -7.60 21.26 -22.70
CA LEU A 412 -6.81 22.12 -23.58
C LEU A 412 -7.61 22.59 -24.80
N ILE A 413 -8.49 21.76 -25.36
CA ILE A 413 -9.44 22.19 -26.40
C ILE A 413 -10.32 23.33 -25.86
N VAL A 414 -10.88 23.16 -24.65
CA VAL A 414 -11.77 24.16 -24.02
C VAL A 414 -11.03 25.45 -23.69
N SER A 415 -9.74 25.38 -23.33
CA SER A 415 -8.93 26.58 -23.06
C SER A 415 -8.77 27.50 -24.27
N ASN A 416 -8.93 26.95 -25.49
CA ASN A 416 -8.72 27.62 -26.77
C ASN A 416 -7.32 28.25 -26.94
N ASP A 417 -6.32 27.81 -26.18
CA ASP A 417 -4.92 28.20 -26.36
C ASP A 417 -4.22 27.22 -27.30
N GLN A 418 -4.20 27.57 -28.59
CA GLN A 418 -3.59 26.76 -29.64
C GLN A 418 -2.10 26.52 -29.39
N ALA A 419 -1.37 27.52 -28.90
CA ALA A 419 0.07 27.42 -28.72
C ALA A 419 0.43 26.43 -27.62
N VAL A 420 -0.30 26.50 -26.48
CA VAL A 420 -0.14 25.56 -25.37
C VAL A 420 -0.58 24.15 -25.76
N PHE A 421 -1.69 24.02 -26.49
CA PHE A 421 -2.16 22.73 -27.02
C PHE A 421 -1.10 22.07 -27.90
N ASP A 422 -0.59 22.79 -28.90
CA ASP A 422 0.38 22.26 -29.85
C ASP A 422 1.71 21.92 -29.16
N ARG A 423 2.11 22.71 -28.15
CA ARG A 423 3.28 22.40 -27.31
C ARG A 423 3.07 21.12 -26.52
N PHE A 424 1.93 20.96 -25.85
CA PHE A 424 1.61 19.77 -25.07
C PHE A 424 1.69 18.50 -25.92
N ILE A 425 1.04 18.48 -27.09
CA ILE A 425 1.06 17.28 -27.95
C ILE A 425 2.47 16.99 -28.49
N ARG A 426 3.22 18.01 -28.94
CA ARG A 426 4.60 17.84 -29.40
C ARG A 426 5.51 17.28 -28.32
N GLU A 427 5.48 17.86 -27.12
CA GLU A 427 6.35 17.43 -26.03
C GLU A 427 5.96 16.03 -25.55
N LEU A 428 4.66 15.72 -25.46
CA LEU A 428 4.18 14.39 -25.08
C LEU A 428 4.59 13.31 -26.10
N ALA A 429 4.53 13.61 -27.40
CA ALA A 429 4.95 12.71 -28.47
C ALA A 429 6.46 12.39 -28.43
N ASN A 430 7.28 13.27 -27.84
CA ASN A 430 8.71 13.07 -27.68
C ASN A 430 9.10 12.32 -26.40
N THR A 431 8.12 11.81 -25.64
CA THR A 431 8.38 10.99 -24.44
C THR A 431 8.29 9.51 -24.78
N ASP A 432 9.17 8.69 -24.20
CA ASP A 432 9.12 7.22 -24.26
C ASP A 432 7.84 6.63 -23.62
N TYR A 433 7.03 7.50 -22.99
CA TYR A 433 5.86 7.18 -22.17
C TYR A 433 4.56 7.70 -22.78
N PHE A 434 4.55 8.04 -24.08
CA PHE A 434 3.30 8.19 -24.82
C PHE A 434 2.40 7.01 -24.44
N PRO A 435 1.22 7.25 -23.86
CA PRO A 435 0.54 6.25 -23.06
C PRO A 435 0.29 5.03 -23.95
N ARG A 436 0.57 3.81 -23.46
CA ARG A 436 0.31 2.58 -24.23
C ARG A 436 -1.19 2.32 -24.33
N LEU A 437 -1.87 3.20 -25.04
CA LEU A 437 -3.29 3.15 -25.31
C LEU A 437 -3.55 2.09 -26.37
N THR A 438 -4.73 1.51 -26.30
CA THR A 438 -5.26 0.67 -27.37
C THR A 438 -5.50 1.52 -28.62
N ALA A 439 -5.52 0.88 -29.79
CA ALA A 439 -5.86 1.56 -31.03
C ALA A 439 -7.22 2.28 -30.94
N THR A 440 -8.20 1.67 -30.27
CA THR A 440 -9.52 2.26 -29.99
C THR A 440 -9.42 3.55 -29.18
N GLU A 441 -8.63 3.58 -28.11
CA GLU A 441 -8.45 4.77 -27.27
C GLU A 441 -7.78 5.91 -28.05
N TYR A 442 -6.81 5.61 -28.90
CA TYR A 442 -6.24 6.61 -29.83
C TYR A 442 -7.27 7.14 -30.83
N GLY A 443 -8.09 6.25 -31.41
CA GLY A 443 -9.18 6.63 -32.30
C GLY A 443 -10.20 7.56 -31.63
N GLN A 444 -10.56 7.30 -30.37
CA GLN A 444 -11.48 8.14 -29.60
C GLN A 444 -10.93 9.55 -29.32
N ILE A 445 -9.63 9.68 -29.12
CA ILE A 445 -8.97 10.98 -28.99
C ILE A 445 -8.94 11.68 -30.35
N ALA A 446 -8.63 10.98 -31.44
CA ALA A 446 -8.67 11.54 -32.79
C ALA A 446 -10.06 12.10 -33.15
N VAL A 447 -11.14 11.44 -32.74
CA VAL A 447 -12.52 11.97 -32.92
C VAL A 447 -12.70 13.32 -32.23
N ARG A 448 -12.18 13.49 -31.01
CA ARG A 448 -12.24 14.77 -30.28
C ARG A 448 -11.46 15.86 -30.99
N LEU A 449 -10.26 15.52 -31.45
CA LEU A 449 -9.41 16.45 -32.21
C LEU A 449 -10.08 16.90 -33.51
N HIS A 450 -10.74 15.98 -34.22
CA HIS A 450 -11.52 16.31 -35.41
C HIS A 450 -12.66 17.29 -35.08
N GLN A 451 -13.44 17.00 -34.03
CA GLN A 451 -14.55 17.87 -33.59
C GLN A 451 -14.06 19.26 -33.18
N ALA A 452 -12.85 19.36 -32.63
CA ALA A 452 -12.19 20.61 -32.26
C ALA A 452 -11.43 21.29 -33.43
N ASN A 453 -11.57 20.78 -34.66
CA ASN A 453 -10.87 21.24 -35.86
C ASN A 453 -9.33 21.23 -35.73
N LYS A 454 -8.77 20.33 -34.91
CA LYS A 454 -7.32 20.09 -34.74
C LYS A 454 -6.87 18.97 -35.70
N ILE A 455 -6.99 19.24 -37.00
CA ILE A 455 -6.87 18.22 -38.06
C ILE A 455 -5.48 17.56 -38.12
N GLU A 456 -4.42 18.34 -37.96
CA GLU A 456 -3.03 17.84 -37.94
C GLU A 456 -2.85 16.77 -36.84
N TRP A 457 -3.31 17.06 -35.63
CA TRP A 457 -3.17 16.15 -34.49
C TRP A 457 -4.11 14.96 -34.55
N ARG A 458 -5.31 15.12 -35.12
CA ARG A 458 -6.19 14.00 -35.43
C ARG A 458 -5.45 12.95 -36.26
N ASP A 459 -4.78 13.37 -37.32
CA ASP A 459 -4.10 12.45 -38.25
C ASP A 459 -2.93 11.74 -37.57
N ALA A 460 -2.16 12.46 -36.73
CA ALA A 460 -1.11 11.86 -35.91
C ALA A 460 -1.64 10.77 -34.97
N PHE A 461 -2.77 11.00 -34.29
CA PHE A 461 -3.39 10.02 -33.40
C PHE A 461 -3.97 8.80 -34.15
N LEU A 462 -4.55 9.01 -35.34
CA LEU A 462 -5.01 7.91 -36.20
C LEU A 462 -3.84 7.07 -36.73
N GLN A 463 -2.73 7.71 -37.07
CA GLN A 463 -1.52 7.01 -37.48
C GLN A 463 -0.97 6.15 -36.34
N ALA A 464 -0.84 6.70 -35.13
CA ALA A 464 -0.43 5.95 -33.94
C ALA A 464 -1.38 4.77 -33.65
N ALA A 465 -2.69 4.94 -33.84
CA ALA A 465 -3.65 3.85 -33.72
C ALA A 465 -3.40 2.74 -34.77
N SER A 466 -3.10 3.13 -36.02
CA SER A 466 -2.87 2.22 -37.15
C SER A 466 -1.63 1.34 -36.99
N GLU A 467 -0.62 1.83 -36.27
CA GLU A 467 0.59 1.08 -35.95
C GLU A 467 0.33 -0.05 -34.97
N ILE A 468 -0.75 0.06 -34.17
CA ILE A 468 -1.19 -0.96 -33.22
C ILE A 468 -2.20 -1.92 -33.87
N ASP A 469 -3.21 -1.37 -34.56
CA ASP A 469 -4.18 -2.12 -35.34
C ASP A 469 -4.49 -1.40 -36.65
N GLN A 470 -4.07 -2.01 -37.76
CA GLN A 470 -4.20 -1.46 -39.10
C GLN A 470 -5.66 -1.19 -39.52
N ASN A 471 -6.64 -1.88 -38.90
CA ASN A 471 -8.06 -1.69 -39.22
C ASN A 471 -8.66 -0.44 -38.56
N THR A 472 -8.08 0.01 -37.43
CA THR A 472 -8.62 1.12 -36.64
C THR A 472 -8.62 2.43 -37.43
N MET A 473 -7.60 2.68 -38.26
CA MET A 473 -7.54 3.89 -39.09
C MET A 473 -8.69 3.96 -40.10
N ALA A 474 -9.02 2.85 -40.76
CA ALA A 474 -10.14 2.80 -41.71
C ALA A 474 -11.50 2.96 -41.01
N GLU A 475 -11.67 2.31 -39.85
CA GLU A 475 -12.86 2.41 -39.02
C GLU A 475 -13.13 3.86 -38.57
N TYR A 476 -12.14 4.49 -37.92
CA TYR A 476 -12.31 5.85 -37.41
C TYR A 476 -12.30 6.90 -38.51
N THR A 477 -11.59 6.71 -39.63
CA THR A 477 -11.72 7.60 -40.80
C THR A 477 -13.13 7.56 -41.37
N THR A 478 -13.78 6.39 -41.38
CA THR A 478 -15.18 6.25 -41.80
C THR A 478 -16.13 6.98 -40.82
N ILE A 479 -15.93 6.81 -39.51
CA ILE A 479 -16.70 7.52 -38.47
C ILE A 479 -16.56 9.04 -38.62
N LEU A 480 -15.37 9.53 -38.97
CA LEU A 480 -15.06 10.95 -39.11
C LEU A 480 -15.54 11.58 -40.42
N THR A 481 -15.88 10.77 -41.43
CA THR A 481 -16.32 11.24 -42.76
C THR A 481 -17.80 10.97 -43.05
N THR A 482 -18.48 10.19 -42.20
CA THR A 482 -19.92 9.94 -42.30
C THR A 482 -20.68 11.22 -41.88
N PRO A 483 -21.54 11.81 -42.73
CA PRO A 483 -22.35 12.96 -42.34
C PRO A 483 -23.20 12.62 -41.12
N ALA A 484 -23.25 13.49 -40.12
CA ALA A 484 -24.16 13.32 -38.98
C ALA A 484 -25.58 13.09 -39.51
N ALA A 485 -26.15 11.91 -39.26
CA ALA A 485 -27.50 11.60 -39.71
C ALA A 485 -28.46 12.66 -39.15
N THR A 486 -29.01 13.48 -40.04
CA THR A 486 -30.13 14.36 -39.74
C THR A 486 -31.27 13.48 -39.24
N THR A 487 -31.51 13.52 -37.93
CA THR A 487 -32.70 12.93 -37.31
C THR A 487 -33.89 13.81 -37.65
N THR A 488 -34.43 13.66 -38.86
CA THR A 488 -35.82 14.00 -39.14
C THR A 488 -36.69 13.02 -38.38
N THR A 489 -37.38 13.55 -37.38
CA THR A 489 -38.45 12.89 -36.64
C THR A 489 -39.60 12.57 -37.61
N GLU A 490 -39.78 11.29 -37.94
CA GLU A 490 -41.08 10.76 -38.32
C GLU A 490 -41.52 9.78 -37.23
N ALA A 491 -42.61 10.14 -36.57
CA ALA A 491 -43.24 9.36 -35.54
C ALA A 491 -43.96 8.15 -36.16
N ALA A 492 -43.60 6.94 -35.73
CA ALA A 492 -44.47 5.77 -35.78
C ALA A 492 -44.30 4.96 -34.48
N ALA A 493 -45.42 4.49 -33.95
CA ALA A 493 -45.62 4.06 -32.57
C ALA A 493 -44.87 2.77 -32.15
N THR A 494 -44.44 2.79 -30.88
CA THR A 494 -43.92 1.79 -29.90
C THR A 494 -44.27 0.29 -30.04
N PRO A 495 -43.68 -0.65 -29.23
CA PRO A 495 -42.57 -0.51 -28.25
C PRO A 495 -41.53 -1.66 -28.26
N ALA A 496 -40.30 -1.38 -27.78
CA ALA A 496 -39.60 -2.17 -26.74
C ALA A 496 -38.10 -1.80 -26.62
N ASN A 497 -37.70 -1.45 -25.40
CA ASN A 497 -36.36 -1.59 -24.80
C ASN A 497 -35.12 -1.31 -25.66
N THR A 498 -34.54 -0.13 -25.47
CA THR A 498 -33.13 0.02 -25.07
C THR A 498 -32.90 1.48 -24.69
N SER A 499 -32.76 1.76 -23.39
CA SER A 499 -32.45 3.08 -22.87
C SER A 499 -30.98 3.41 -23.11
N VAL A 500 -30.68 4.06 -24.23
CA VAL A 500 -29.43 4.82 -24.39
C VAL A 500 -29.72 6.24 -23.91
N THR A 501 -29.39 6.49 -22.65
CA THR A 501 -29.42 7.83 -22.08
C THR A 501 -28.32 8.68 -22.70
N SER A 502 -28.70 9.57 -23.61
CA SER A 502 -27.89 10.72 -24.01
C SER A 502 -27.68 11.63 -22.80
N THR A 503 -26.46 11.70 -22.29
CA THR A 503 -26.07 12.76 -21.35
C THR A 503 -24.85 13.47 -21.92
N SER A 504 -25.10 14.59 -22.60
CA SER A 504 -24.14 15.67 -22.68
C SER A 504 -24.01 16.28 -21.27
N GLN A 505 -23.14 15.72 -20.44
CA GLN A 505 -22.66 16.45 -19.28
C GLN A 505 -21.43 17.23 -19.69
N VAL A 506 -21.63 18.55 -19.82
CA VAL A 506 -20.56 19.54 -19.79
C VAL A 506 -19.69 19.24 -18.56
N ALA A 507 -18.42 18.92 -18.77
CA ALA A 507 -17.48 18.68 -17.70
C ALA A 507 -17.10 20.00 -17.01
N THR A 508 -17.98 20.53 -16.15
CA THR A 508 -17.66 21.55 -15.15
C THR A 508 -17.27 20.88 -13.82
N GLY A 509 -16.37 19.90 -13.87
CA GLY A 509 -15.94 19.12 -12.71
C GLY A 509 -14.54 19.50 -12.24
N THR A 510 -14.39 19.85 -10.96
CA THR A 510 -13.10 19.87 -10.23
C THR A 510 -12.37 18.54 -10.39
N TYR A 511 -11.07 18.58 -10.67
CA TYR A 511 -10.22 17.39 -10.76
C TYR A 511 -10.15 16.68 -9.40
N LYS A 512 -10.40 15.36 -9.37
CA LYS A 512 -10.55 14.58 -8.11
C LYS A 512 -9.30 13.78 -7.69
N GLY A 513 -8.14 13.98 -8.34
CA GLY A 513 -6.89 13.25 -8.03
C GLY A 513 -6.87 11.78 -8.50
N PRO A 514 -5.69 11.12 -8.53
CA PRO A 514 -5.62 9.68 -8.72
C PRO A 514 -6.33 8.97 -7.56
N ARG A 515 -7.25 8.04 -7.90
CA ARG A 515 -8.17 7.37 -6.97
C ARG A 515 -7.70 5.97 -6.53
N ASN A 516 -6.40 5.79 -6.36
CA ASN A 516 -5.84 4.55 -5.83
C ASN A 516 -5.24 4.80 -4.44
#